data_AF-A0A6I1R5T3-F1
#
_entry.id   AF-A0A6I1R5T3-F1
#
_cell.length_a   1.000
_cell.length_b   1.000
_cell.length_c   1.000
_cell.angle_alpha   90.00
_cell.angle_beta   90.00
_cell.angle_gamma   90.00
#
_symmetry.space_group_name_H-M   'P 1'
#
loop_
_entity.id
_entity.type
_entity.pdbx_description
1 polymer ?
#
loop_
_entity_poly.entity_id
_entity_poly.type
_entity_poly.pdbx_seq_one_letter_code
_entity_poly.pdbx_strand_id
1 'polypeptide(L)'
;MALVKPETFDDKEVTMVYVVGRLSEGKRVEQILSAKAIDYAVDIEPYQSRLLGILPVKHEGIGFYVLSAQVDFCRRVLREAGLVQGLVEEDRD
;
A
#
# COMPACT_ATOMS: atom_id res chain seq x y z
N MET A 1 1.99 -15.38 5.25
CA MET A 1 1.67 -15.06 3.85
C MET A 1 2.75 -14.17 3.26
N ALA A 2 2.78 -14.09 1.94
CA ALA A 2 3.93 -13.61 1.18
C ALA A 2 3.50 -12.57 0.13
N LEU A 3 4.48 -11.87 -0.44
CA LEU A 3 4.29 -11.18 -1.71
C LEU A 3 3.77 -12.20 -2.75
N VAL A 4 2.59 -11.94 -3.30
CA VAL A 4 1.98 -12.79 -4.32
C VAL A 4 2.07 -12.12 -5.69
N LYS A 5 2.01 -12.93 -6.75
CA LYS A 5 1.90 -12.39 -8.11
C LYS A 5 0.52 -11.73 -8.27
N PRO A 6 0.38 -10.68 -9.10
CA PRO A 6 -0.92 -10.10 -9.42
C PRO A 6 -1.95 -11.15 -9.86
N GLU A 7 -1.52 -12.13 -10.66
CA GLU A 7 -2.31 -13.29 -11.13
C GLU A 7 -2.94 -14.13 -9.98
N THR A 8 -2.39 -14.05 -8.76
CA THR A 8 -2.97 -14.75 -7.58
C THR A 8 -4.30 -14.14 -7.14
N PHE A 9 -4.58 -12.91 -7.57
CA PHE A 9 -5.82 -12.22 -7.36
C PHE A 9 -6.79 -12.36 -8.55
N ASP A 10 -6.50 -13.18 -9.55
CA ASP A 10 -7.39 -13.37 -10.70
C ASP A 10 -8.84 -13.66 -10.24
N ASP A 11 -9.79 -12.97 -10.90
CA ASP A 11 -11.23 -12.89 -10.59
C ASP A 11 -11.62 -12.23 -9.25
N LYS A 12 -10.68 -11.66 -8.50
CA LYS A 12 -10.93 -10.95 -7.24
C LYS A 12 -10.57 -9.49 -7.34
N GLU A 13 -11.42 -8.66 -6.74
CA GLU A 13 -11.16 -7.23 -6.60
C GLU A 13 -10.00 -7.00 -5.62
N VAL A 14 -9.06 -6.15 -6.03
CA VAL A 14 -7.94 -5.70 -5.21
C VAL A 14 -7.96 -4.18 -5.11
N THR A 15 -7.53 -3.68 -3.95
CA THR A 15 -7.50 -2.26 -3.66
C THR A 15 -6.12 -1.89 -3.12
N MET A 16 -5.58 -0.76 -3.59
CA MET A 16 -4.36 -0.20 -3.05
C MET A 16 -4.62 0.32 -1.63
N VAL A 17 -3.82 -0.15 -0.66
CA VAL A 17 -3.93 0.29 0.75
C VAL A 17 -2.78 1.18 1.19
N TYR A 18 -1.65 1.16 0.47
CA TYR A 18 -0.48 1.96 0.81
C TYR A 18 0.39 2.26 -0.41
N VAL A 19 1.05 3.42 -0.45
CA VAL A 19 2.10 3.73 -1.45
C VAL A 19 3.35 4.27 -0.77
N VAL A 20 4.54 3.80 -1.19
CA VAL A 20 5.83 4.20 -0.64
C VAL A 20 6.75 4.82 -1.68
N GLY A 21 7.49 5.86 -1.26
CA GLY A 21 8.62 6.40 -2.02
C GLY A 21 10.01 5.91 -1.54
N ARG A 22 10.06 5.15 -0.45
CA ARG A 22 11.32 4.74 0.21
C ARG A 22 11.35 3.23 0.46
N LEU A 23 12.47 2.61 0.12
CA LEU A 23 12.67 1.16 0.29
C LEU A 23 12.52 0.72 1.75
N SER A 24 13.05 1.49 2.71
CA SER A 24 12.95 1.15 4.14
C SER A 24 11.51 1.16 4.66
N GLU A 25 10.67 2.05 4.11
CA GLU A 25 9.25 2.09 4.43
C GLU A 25 8.51 0.92 3.77
N GLY A 26 8.81 0.63 2.50
CA GLY A 26 8.26 -0.54 1.80
C GLY A 26 8.53 -1.85 2.55
N LYS A 27 9.77 -2.10 2.97
CA LYS A 27 10.11 -3.27 3.79
C LYS A 27 9.32 -3.36 5.09
N ARG A 28 9.00 -2.20 5.69
CA ARG A 28 8.19 -2.16 6.92
C ARG A 28 6.73 -2.51 6.64
N VAL A 29 6.17 -2.05 5.52
CA VAL A 29 4.82 -2.43 5.06
C VAL A 29 4.76 -3.94 4.85
N GLU A 30 5.71 -4.51 4.09
CA GLU A 30 5.82 -5.95 3.84
C GLU A 30 5.86 -6.75 5.15
N GLN A 31 6.74 -6.37 6.08
CA GLN A 31 6.88 -7.03 7.36
C GLN A 31 5.55 -7.06 8.14
N ILE A 32 4.82 -5.95 8.17
CA ILE A 32 3.56 -5.84 8.91
C ILE A 32 2.47 -6.70 8.26
N LEU A 33 2.32 -6.65 6.93
CA LEU A 33 1.34 -7.46 6.20
C LEU A 33 1.65 -8.96 6.35
N SER A 34 2.91 -9.36 6.16
CA SER A 34 3.34 -10.74 6.33
C SER A 34 3.15 -11.25 7.76
N ALA A 35 3.42 -10.43 8.78
CA ALA A 35 3.24 -10.80 10.19
C ALA A 35 1.76 -11.01 10.57
N LYS A 36 0.82 -10.40 9.84
CA LYS A 36 -0.62 -10.64 9.99
C LYS A 36 -1.17 -11.71 9.05
N ALA A 37 -0.31 -12.38 8.31
CA ALA A 37 -0.69 -13.31 7.25
C ALA A 37 -1.70 -12.67 6.28
N ILE A 38 -1.33 -11.51 5.71
CA ILE A 38 -2.06 -10.86 4.62
C ILE A 38 -1.28 -11.10 3.33
N ASP A 39 -2.00 -11.44 2.25
CA ASP A 39 -1.43 -11.60 0.92
C ASP A 39 -1.51 -10.24 0.26
N TYR A 40 -0.42 -9.84 -0.39
CA TYR A 40 -0.35 -8.56 -1.05
C TYR A 40 0.41 -8.67 -2.36
N ALA A 41 0.02 -7.86 -3.33
CA ALA A 41 0.81 -7.58 -4.54
C ALA A 41 1.43 -6.19 -4.44
N VAL A 42 2.43 -5.96 -5.28
CA VAL A 42 3.03 -4.64 -5.45
C VAL A 42 3.07 -4.27 -6.92
N ASP A 43 2.91 -2.99 -7.21
CA ASP A 43 3.11 -2.41 -8.54
C ASP A 43 3.72 -1.01 -8.43
N ILE A 44 4.25 -0.49 -9.53
CA ILE A 44 4.75 0.88 -9.63
C ILE A 44 3.55 1.81 -9.74
N GLU A 45 3.44 2.74 -8.80
CA GLU A 45 2.30 3.65 -8.72
C GLU A 45 2.74 5.11 -8.65
N PRO A 46 2.11 6.03 -9.42
CA PRO A 46 2.31 7.44 -9.21
C PRO A 46 1.74 7.88 -7.86
N TYR A 47 2.50 8.68 -7.13
CA TYR A 47 2.00 9.36 -5.93
C TYR A 47 2.44 10.82 -5.91
N GLN A 48 1.70 11.62 -5.14
CA GLN A 48 1.97 13.03 -4.99
C GLN A 48 2.50 13.29 -3.58
N SER A 49 3.67 13.91 -3.49
CA SER A 49 4.21 14.47 -2.25
C SER A 49 4.09 16.00 -2.28
N ARG A 50 4.37 16.66 -1.16
CA ARG A 50 4.44 18.12 -1.08
C ARG A 50 5.86 18.57 -0.72
N LEU A 51 6.56 19.20 -1.65
CA LEU A 51 7.83 19.85 -1.38
C LEU A 51 7.59 21.09 -0.51
N LEU A 52 8.35 21.19 0.60
CA LEU A 52 8.17 22.23 1.63
C LEU A 52 6.73 22.33 2.18
N GLY A 53 5.96 21.24 2.08
CA GLY A 53 4.57 21.19 2.56
C GLY A 53 3.54 21.89 1.66
N ILE A 54 3.95 22.55 0.57
CA ILE A 54 3.04 23.37 -0.25
C ILE A 54 3.03 23.01 -1.74
N LEU A 55 4.17 22.67 -2.33
CA LEU A 55 4.28 22.47 -3.78
C LEU A 55 4.04 20.99 -4.12
N PRO A 56 2.98 20.63 -4.86
CA PRO A 56 2.75 19.25 -5.25
C PRO A 56 3.85 18.77 -6.21
N VAL A 57 4.42 17.61 -5.92
CA VAL A 57 5.42 16.95 -6.77
C VAL A 57 4.97 15.52 -7.01
N LYS A 58 4.96 15.11 -8.28
CA LYS A 58 4.67 13.74 -8.70
C LYS A 58 5.93 12.89 -8.62
N HIS A 59 5.78 11.69 -8.11
CA HIS A 59 6.83 10.68 -7.99
C HIS A 59 6.28 9.32 -8.40
N GLU A 60 7.17 8.42 -8.78
CA GLU A 60 6.87 7.00 -8.84
C GLU A 60 7.22 6.37 -7.48
N GLY A 61 6.35 5.49 -7.02
CA GLY A 61 6.50 4.73 -5.79
C GLY A 61 6.05 3.30 -5.99
N ILE A 62 6.01 2.53 -4.90
CA ILE A 62 5.48 1.18 -4.90
C ILE A 62 4.14 1.18 -4.17
N GLY A 63 3.09 0.81 -4.88
CA GLY A 63 1.76 0.57 -4.34
C GLY A 63 1.65 -0.83 -3.75
N PHE A 64 0.93 -0.97 -2.64
CA PHE A 64 0.62 -2.24 -1.99
C PHE A 64 -0.87 -2.53 -2.14
N TYR A 65 -1.17 -3.64 -2.80
CA TYR A 65 -2.52 -4.09 -3.13
C TYR A 65 -2.90 -5.30 -2.29
N VAL A 66 -4.12 -5.31 -1.77
CA VAL A 66 -4.70 -6.43 -1.01
C VAL A 66 -6.10 -6.72 -1.55
N LEU A 67 -6.68 -7.86 -1.19
CA LEU A 67 -8.09 -8.14 -1.48
C LEU A 67 -9.00 -7.03 -0.94
N SER A 68 -9.93 -6.54 -1.77
CA SER A 68 -10.84 -5.44 -1.38
C SER A 68 -11.64 -5.78 -0.12
N ALA A 69 -12.01 -7.05 0.04
CA ALA A 69 -12.69 -7.56 1.25
C ALA A 69 -11.87 -7.43 2.56
N GLN A 70 -10.56 -7.14 2.48
CA GLN A 70 -9.65 -7.01 3.63
C GLN A 70 -9.13 -5.59 3.84
N VAL A 71 -9.55 -4.62 3.02
CA VAL A 71 -9.00 -3.25 3.01
C VAL A 71 -9.07 -2.57 4.37
N ASP A 72 -10.24 -2.57 5.01
CA ASP A 72 -10.42 -1.88 6.29
C ASP A 72 -9.55 -2.47 7.40
N PHE A 73 -9.37 -3.79 7.37
CA PHE A 73 -8.47 -4.47 8.29
C PHE A 73 -7.01 -4.08 8.02
N CYS A 74 -6.58 -4.11 6.76
CA CYS A 74 -5.21 -3.79 6.37
C CYS A 74 -4.85 -2.33 6.70
N ARG A 75 -5.73 -1.38 6.35
CA ARG A 75 -5.59 0.05 6.69
C ARG A 75 -5.44 0.26 8.18
N ARG A 76 -6.25 -0.43 9.00
CA ARG A 76 -6.17 -0.36 10.46
C ARG A 76 -4.84 -0.87 10.99
N VAL A 77 -4.40 -2.05 10.56
CA VAL A 77 -3.12 -2.64 10.98
C VAL A 77 -1.94 -1.71 10.63
N LEU A 78 -1.91 -1.16 9.42
CA LEU A 78 -0.85 -0.25 8.99
C LEU A 78 -0.88 1.06 9.81
N ARG A 79 -2.07 1.61 10.07
CA ARG A 79 -2.24 2.80 10.92
C ARG A 79 -1.78 2.55 12.35
N GLU A 80 -2.13 1.42 12.95
CA GLU A 80 -1.68 1.01 14.30
C GLU A 80 -0.16 0.83 14.36
N ALA A 81 0.49 0.47 13.25
CA ALA A 81 1.94 0.41 13.11
C ALA A 81 2.60 1.79 12.87
N GLY A 82 1.81 2.87 12.81
CA GLY A 82 2.29 4.23 12.55
C GLY A 82 2.63 4.51 11.07
N LEU A 83 2.22 3.64 10.15
CA LEU A 83 2.33 3.84 8.71
C LEU A 83 1.08 4.59 8.24
N VAL A 84 1.12 5.92 8.29
CA VAL A 84 -0.05 6.78 8.01
C VAL A 84 0.13 7.62 6.74
N GLN A 85 1.34 8.07 6.45
CA GLN A 85 1.61 9.01 5.36
C GLN A 85 1.31 8.44 3.97
N GLY A 86 1.53 7.13 3.78
CA GLY A 86 1.26 6.45 2.52
C GLY A 86 -0.11 5.77 2.45
N LEU A 87 -0.96 5.86 3.49
CA LEU A 87 -2.29 5.23 3.48
C LEU A 87 -3.15 5.84 2.39
N VAL A 88 -3.82 4.97 1.63
CA VAL A 88 -4.80 5.35 0.62
C VAL A 88 -6.18 5.09 1.21
N GLU A 89 -6.96 6.15 1.49
CA GLU A 89 -8.27 6.05 2.19
C GLU A 89 -9.48 6.04 1.23
N GLU A 90 -9.32 6.54 0.02
CA GLU A 90 -10.33 6.54 -1.03
C GLU A 90 -9.83 5.71 -2.22
N ASP A 91 -10.72 4.97 -2.87
CA ASP A 91 -10.42 4.36 -4.16
C ASP A 91 -10.12 5.50 -5.14
N ARG A 92 -8.95 5.46 -5.79
CA ARG A 92 -8.61 6.45 -6.79
C ARG A 92 -9.41 6.13 -8.05
N ASP A 93 -10.42 6.95 -8.33
CA ASP A 93 -11.17 6.95 -9.60
C ASP A 93 -10.24 7.14 -10.83
#